data_AF-A0A7X5BRI5-F1
#
_entry.id   AF-A0A7X5BRI5-F1
#
_cell.length_a   1.000
_cell.length_b   1.000
_cell.length_c   1.000
_cell.angle_alpha   90.00
_cell.angle_beta   90.00
_cell.angle_gamma   90.00
#
_symmetry.space_group_name_H-M   'P 1'
#
loop_
_entity.id
_entity.type
_entity.pdbx_description
1 polymer ?
#
loop_
_entity_poly.entity_id
_entity_poly.type
_entity_poly.pdbx_seq_one_letter_code
_entity_poly.pdbx_strand_id
1 'polypeptide(L)'
;MHIESPRSARSPKAVTFLRIPVLIAMGMMTMGSGMGNPGCGGDSYNVCESGCAIGGTYTLQFADTSPPGDACDALGLGLPTGSLMLMRSGRSISASLGGMPLSGYYEFSEPSRTLTLSGTQSVTSTTWYFVRVKSAVAAPAPETETDSSVIEGEYELTSGSSEETSVKCIIQRKFTATR
;
A
#
# COMPACT_ATOMS: atom_id res chain seq x y z
N MET A 1 4.01 -40.52 -48.65
CA MET A 1 4.55 -40.72 -47.29
C MET A 1 5.90 -40.01 -47.19
N HIS A 2 6.07 -39.17 -46.17
CA HIS A 2 7.28 -38.48 -45.66
C HIS A 2 7.95 -37.44 -46.59
N ILE A 3 7.78 -36.12 -46.39
CA ILE A 3 8.20 -35.20 -45.30
C ILE A 3 9.73 -34.98 -45.27
N GLU A 4 10.14 -33.80 -45.76
CA GLU A 4 11.44 -33.15 -45.49
C GLU A 4 11.50 -32.62 -44.05
N SER A 5 12.68 -32.70 -43.41
CA SER A 5 13.35 -31.64 -42.58
C SER A 5 14.57 -32.26 -41.83
N PRO A 6 15.47 -31.48 -41.18
CA PRO A 6 16.46 -30.59 -41.78
C PRO A 6 17.90 -30.89 -41.25
N ARG A 7 18.94 -30.36 -41.89
CA ARG A 7 20.24 -30.15 -41.22
C ARG A 7 20.76 -28.74 -41.41
N SER A 8 20.82 -28.08 -40.26
CA SER A 8 21.43 -26.80 -39.94
C SER A 8 22.96 -26.84 -40.11
N ALA A 9 23.56 -25.77 -40.67
CA ALA A 9 24.70 -25.08 -40.06
C ALA A 9 25.13 -23.81 -40.84
N ARG A 10 24.90 -22.67 -40.18
CA ARG A 10 25.63 -21.39 -40.12
C ARG A 10 26.71 -21.06 -41.17
N SER A 11 26.61 -19.85 -41.73
CA SER A 11 27.33 -18.65 -41.25
C SER A 11 27.04 -17.47 -42.19
N PRO A 12 26.79 -16.25 -41.68
CA PRO A 12 27.60 -15.17 -42.21
C PRO A 12 28.00 -14.07 -41.21
N LYS A 13 29.24 -13.63 -41.43
CA LYS A 13 29.69 -12.23 -41.51
C LYS A 13 29.80 -11.44 -40.20
N ALA A 14 31.06 -11.30 -39.81
CA ALA A 14 31.57 -10.16 -39.05
C ALA A 14 31.04 -8.84 -39.62
N VAL A 15 30.45 -8.02 -38.76
CA VAL A 15 30.15 -6.62 -39.04
C VAL A 15 30.86 -5.79 -37.98
N THR A 16 31.86 -5.05 -38.44
CA THR A 16 32.62 -4.05 -37.72
C THR A 16 31.69 -2.89 -37.34
N PHE A 17 31.30 -2.80 -36.07
CA PHE A 17 30.55 -1.64 -35.58
C PHE A 17 31.50 -0.55 -35.07
N LEU A 18 31.32 0.62 -35.67
CA LEU A 18 32.04 1.87 -35.51
C LEU A 18 31.83 2.43 -34.08
N ARG A 19 32.93 2.72 -33.37
CA ARG A 19 32.92 3.38 -32.06
C ARG A 19 32.66 4.86 -32.24
N ILE A 20 31.54 5.36 -31.72
CA ILE A 20 31.21 6.80 -31.67
C ILE A 20 31.69 7.34 -30.31
N PRO A 21 32.57 8.35 -30.25
CA PRO A 21 32.95 9.00 -28.99
C PRO A 21 31.81 9.90 -28.49
N VAL A 22 31.32 9.61 -27.28
CA VAL A 22 30.32 10.40 -26.57
C VAL A 22 31.00 11.66 -26.01
N LEU A 23 30.64 12.83 -26.54
CA LEU A 23 31.00 14.12 -25.95
C LEU A 23 30.02 14.44 -24.81
N ILE A 24 30.46 14.20 -23.57
CA ILE A 24 29.76 14.61 -22.36
C ILE A 24 30.08 16.10 -22.12
N ALA A 25 29.11 16.97 -22.39
CA ALA A 25 29.18 18.36 -21.95
C ALA A 25 28.59 18.47 -20.54
N MET A 26 29.47 18.51 -19.53
CA MET A 26 29.08 18.91 -18.17
C MET A 26 28.90 20.43 -18.14
N GLY A 27 27.66 20.89 -18.14
CA GLY A 27 27.31 22.26 -17.80
C GLY A 27 26.90 22.35 -16.32
N MET A 28 27.85 22.68 -15.45
CA MET A 28 27.52 23.21 -14.12
C MET A 28 26.98 24.62 -14.30
N MET A 29 25.74 24.89 -13.87
CA MET A 29 25.29 26.23 -13.54
C MET A 29 24.74 26.25 -12.12
N THR A 30 25.40 27.07 -11.34
CA THR A 30 25.23 27.38 -9.93
C THR A 30 24.01 28.27 -9.67
N MET A 31 23.28 27.96 -8.59
CA MET A 31 22.48 28.82 -7.70
C MET A 31 21.76 30.05 -8.27
N GLY A 32 20.43 30.03 -8.16
CA GLY A 32 19.59 31.23 -8.09
C GLY A 32 18.46 31.02 -7.07
N SER A 33 18.61 31.60 -5.89
CA SER A 33 17.56 31.72 -4.87
C SER A 33 16.52 32.76 -5.32
N GLY A 34 15.24 32.48 -5.15
CA GLY A 34 14.21 33.49 -5.41
C GLY A 34 12.76 33.02 -5.32
N MET A 35 12.23 33.04 -4.10
CA MET A 35 10.92 33.63 -3.79
C MET A 35 9.64 32.93 -4.31
N GLY A 36 9.13 32.04 -3.46
CA GLY A 36 7.71 31.70 -3.37
C GLY A 36 7.38 31.39 -1.92
N ASN A 37 7.03 32.43 -1.15
CA ASN A 37 6.37 32.29 0.15
C ASN A 37 4.86 32.37 -0.08
N PRO A 38 4.11 31.25 -0.04
CA PRO A 38 2.68 31.30 0.19
C PRO A 38 2.43 31.11 1.69
N GLY A 39 2.15 32.21 2.38
CA GLY A 39 1.33 32.18 3.59
C GLY A 39 2.05 31.81 4.90
N CYS A 40 2.33 32.84 5.69
CA CYS A 40 2.15 32.70 7.13
C CYS A 40 0.69 32.33 7.40
N GLY A 41 0.42 31.10 7.86
CA GLY A 41 -0.91 30.66 8.24
C GLY A 41 -1.00 29.16 8.47
N GLY A 42 -0.64 28.71 9.68
CA GLY A 42 -1.05 27.41 10.19
C GLY A 42 0.09 26.56 10.74
N ASP A 43 0.34 26.68 12.04
CA ASP A 43 0.80 25.63 12.94
C ASP A 43 1.73 24.52 12.40
N SER A 44 3.00 24.63 12.79
CA SER A 44 4.15 23.77 12.50
C SER A 44 4.09 22.33 13.07
N TYR A 45 2.90 21.75 13.30
CA TYR A 45 2.75 20.42 13.93
C TYR A 45 2.61 19.25 12.93
N ASN A 46 2.78 19.50 11.64
CA ASN A 46 2.47 18.51 10.57
C ASN A 46 3.67 18.06 9.72
N VAL A 47 4.89 18.50 10.03
CA VAL A 47 6.09 18.04 9.32
C VAL A 47 6.55 16.74 9.95
N CYS A 48 6.71 15.70 9.13
CA CYS A 48 7.38 14.51 9.62
C CYS A 48 8.89 14.64 9.47
N GLU A 49 9.62 14.54 10.59
CA GLU A 49 11.07 14.66 10.64
C GLU A 49 11.79 13.34 10.36
N SER A 50 11.22 12.20 10.75
CA SER A 50 11.83 10.87 10.60
C SER A 50 10.81 9.71 10.64
N GLY A 51 11.20 8.53 10.19
CA GLY A 51 10.42 7.29 10.35
C GLY A 51 9.10 7.27 9.59
N CYS A 52 9.11 7.88 8.41
CA CYS A 52 7.89 8.33 7.74
C CYS A 52 7.70 7.82 6.32
N ALA A 53 8.68 7.11 5.78
CA ALA A 53 8.60 6.53 4.46
C ALA A 53 7.78 5.22 4.47
N ILE A 54 6.54 5.29 4.98
CA ILE A 54 5.62 4.15 5.13
C ILE A 54 4.75 3.91 3.87
N GLY A 55 4.94 4.71 2.82
CA GLY A 55 4.27 4.51 1.54
C GLY A 55 4.85 3.31 0.80
N GLY A 56 4.03 2.42 0.27
CA GLY A 56 4.50 1.22 -0.39
C GLY A 56 3.49 0.09 -0.41
N THR A 57 3.94 -1.09 -0.84
CA THR A 57 3.12 -2.30 -0.88
C THR A 57 3.59 -3.25 0.20
N TYR A 58 2.67 -3.68 1.07
CA TYR A 58 2.93 -4.54 2.20
C TYR A 58 2.26 -5.91 1.99
N THR A 59 2.99 -6.96 2.29
CA THR A 59 2.46 -8.33 2.38
C THR A 59 1.73 -8.47 3.71
N LEU A 60 0.44 -8.80 3.67
CA LEU A 60 -0.39 -8.94 4.86
C LEU A 60 -0.44 -10.38 5.35
N GLN A 61 -0.25 -10.59 6.66
CA GLN A 61 -0.39 -11.87 7.31
C GLN A 61 -1.28 -11.74 8.55
N PHE A 62 -2.38 -12.50 8.59
CA PHE A 62 -3.23 -12.60 9.77
C PHE A 62 -2.68 -13.63 10.76
N ALA A 63 -2.74 -13.31 12.04
CA ALA A 63 -2.34 -14.24 13.11
C ALA A 63 -3.29 -15.44 13.22
N ASP A 64 -4.56 -15.24 12.87
CA ASP A 64 -5.57 -16.29 12.79
C ASP A 64 -6.29 -16.19 11.44
N THR A 65 -6.28 -17.30 10.70
CA THR A 65 -6.86 -17.46 9.36
C THR A 65 -8.09 -18.36 9.37
N SER A 66 -8.61 -18.69 10.55
CA SER A 66 -9.87 -19.43 10.69
C SER A 66 -11.01 -18.74 9.92
N PRO A 67 -11.92 -19.52 9.31
CA PRO A 67 -13.09 -18.97 8.64
C PRO A 67 -13.91 -18.06 9.58
N PRO A 68 -14.44 -16.93 9.07
CA PRO A 68 -15.13 -15.93 9.89
C PRO A 68 -16.54 -16.34 10.35
N GLY A 69 -17.06 -17.48 9.85
CA GLY A 69 -18.31 -18.10 10.27
C GLY A 69 -19.48 -17.85 9.30
N ASP A 70 -20.54 -18.64 9.46
CA ASP A 70 -21.66 -18.75 8.53
C ASP A 70 -22.32 -17.40 8.18
N ALA A 71 -22.38 -16.47 9.14
CA ALA A 71 -22.96 -15.15 8.94
C ALA A 71 -22.16 -14.29 7.94
N CYS A 72 -20.84 -14.40 7.98
CA CYS A 72 -19.94 -13.73 7.03
C CYS A 72 -19.96 -14.42 5.68
N ASP A 73 -19.97 -15.75 5.67
CA ASP A 73 -20.04 -16.55 4.45
C ASP A 73 -21.34 -16.30 3.68
N ALA A 74 -22.49 -16.15 4.36
CA ALA A 74 -23.76 -15.79 3.76
C ALA A 74 -23.75 -14.42 3.06
N LEU A 75 -22.88 -13.51 3.49
CA LEU A 75 -22.67 -12.19 2.88
C LEU A 75 -21.51 -12.18 1.87
N GLY A 76 -20.80 -13.30 1.68
CA GLY A 76 -19.59 -13.37 0.87
C GLY A 76 -18.44 -12.53 1.43
N LEU A 77 -18.44 -12.26 2.74
CA LEU A 77 -17.43 -11.46 3.42
C LEU A 77 -16.40 -12.37 4.08
N GLY A 78 -15.13 -12.00 3.94
CA GLY A 78 -14.01 -12.80 4.42
C GLY A 78 -12.84 -11.93 4.88
N LEU A 79 -11.76 -12.59 5.30
CA LEU A 79 -10.48 -11.90 5.45
C LEU A 79 -10.01 -11.38 4.08
N PRO A 80 -9.49 -10.15 4.00
CA PRO A 80 -9.01 -9.61 2.75
C PRO A 80 -7.83 -10.44 2.25
N THR A 81 -7.79 -10.65 0.94
CA THR A 81 -6.67 -11.30 0.26
C THR A 81 -5.85 -10.26 -0.49
N GLY A 82 -4.56 -10.51 -0.66
CA GLY A 82 -3.64 -9.61 -1.37
C GLY A 82 -2.90 -8.64 -0.45
N SER A 83 -2.27 -7.63 -1.07
CA SER A 83 -1.40 -6.68 -0.39
C SER A 83 -2.14 -5.48 0.18
N LEU A 84 -1.59 -4.90 1.24
CA LEU A 84 -1.94 -3.57 1.72
C LEU A 84 -1.06 -2.55 0.98
N MET A 85 -1.65 -1.73 0.12
CA MET A 85 -0.95 -0.62 -0.54
C MET A 85 -1.21 0.67 0.21
N LEU A 86 -0.16 1.41 0.57
CA LEU A 86 -0.24 2.69 1.27
C LEU A 86 0.34 3.82 0.42
N MET A 87 -0.37 4.93 0.36
CA MET A 87 0.11 6.20 -0.17
C MET A 87 -0.09 7.28 0.89
N ARG A 88 0.96 8.06 1.13
CA ARG A 88 0.96 9.10 2.16
C ARG A 88 1.05 10.49 1.55
N SER A 89 0.26 11.41 2.10
CA SER A 89 0.35 12.84 1.83
C SER A 89 0.21 13.60 3.14
N GLY A 90 1.35 14.05 3.70
CA GLY A 90 1.39 14.55 5.07
C GLY A 90 0.93 13.48 6.06
N ARG A 91 0.04 13.83 7.00
CA ARG A 91 -0.57 12.88 7.95
C ARG A 91 -1.64 12.00 7.31
N SER A 92 -2.17 12.39 6.15
CA SER A 92 -3.22 11.64 5.48
C SER A 92 -2.66 10.41 4.78
N ILE A 93 -3.41 9.32 4.87
CA ILE A 93 -3.12 8.06 4.21
C ILE A 93 -4.31 7.67 3.35
N SER A 94 -4.04 7.33 2.09
CA SER A 94 -4.93 6.53 1.27
C SER A 94 -4.34 5.14 1.13
N ALA A 95 -5.20 4.13 1.18
CA ALA A 95 -4.77 2.74 1.12
C ALA A 95 -5.71 1.90 0.25
N SER A 96 -5.20 0.75 -0.20
CA SER A 96 -6.00 -0.29 -0.83
C SER A 96 -5.70 -1.62 -0.15
N LEU A 97 -6.74 -2.32 0.27
CA LEU A 97 -6.63 -3.63 0.92
C LEU A 97 -7.56 -4.62 0.23
N GLY A 98 -7.00 -5.58 -0.50
CA GLY A 98 -7.79 -6.52 -1.31
C GLY A 98 -8.70 -5.81 -2.34
N GLY A 99 -8.25 -4.67 -2.85
CA GLY A 99 -9.01 -3.83 -3.78
C GLY A 99 -10.01 -2.88 -3.10
N MET A 100 -10.22 -2.98 -1.78
CA MET A 100 -11.06 -2.05 -1.03
C MET A 100 -10.29 -0.75 -0.76
N PRO A 101 -10.79 0.41 -1.20
CA PRO A 101 -10.18 1.69 -0.87
C PRO A 101 -10.41 2.01 0.62
N LEU A 102 -9.34 2.38 1.30
CA LEU A 102 -9.34 2.85 2.69
C LEU A 102 -8.71 4.24 2.74
N SER A 103 -9.07 4.99 3.77
CA SER A 103 -8.46 6.28 4.07
C SER A 103 -8.27 6.45 5.57
N GLY A 104 -7.34 7.32 5.96
CA GLY A 104 -7.16 7.65 7.36
C GLY A 104 -5.91 8.48 7.61
N TYR A 105 -5.26 8.22 8.73
CA TYR A 105 -4.15 9.04 9.19
C TYR A 105 -3.03 8.21 9.81
N TYR A 106 -1.80 8.72 9.65
CA TYR A 106 -0.60 8.26 10.31
C TYR A 106 -0.14 9.35 11.29
N GLU A 107 -0.10 9.02 12.58
CA GLU A 107 0.51 9.82 13.62
C GLU A 107 1.99 9.46 13.69
N PHE A 108 2.87 10.42 13.43
CA PHE A 108 4.32 10.18 13.36
C PHE A 108 5.00 10.18 14.73
N SER A 109 4.28 10.65 15.75
CA SER A 109 4.80 10.82 17.09
C SER A 109 5.24 9.49 17.69
N GLU A 110 6.50 9.46 18.13
CA GLU A 110 7.00 8.35 18.94
C GLU A 110 6.35 8.37 20.33
N PRO A 111 6.21 7.20 20.98
CA PRO A 111 6.61 5.88 20.49
C PRO A 111 5.51 5.17 19.66
N SER A 112 4.30 5.73 19.58
CA SER A 112 3.12 4.97 19.17
C SER A 112 2.94 4.82 17.66
N ARG A 113 3.51 5.73 16.85
CA ARG A 113 3.52 5.69 15.37
C ARG A 113 2.25 5.08 14.77
N THR A 114 1.10 5.62 15.18
CA THR A 114 -0.20 4.98 14.98
C THR A 114 -0.73 5.22 13.57
N LEU A 115 -1.12 4.15 12.89
CA LEU A 115 -1.79 4.16 11.61
C LEU A 115 -3.23 3.69 11.79
N THR A 116 -4.19 4.57 11.50
CA THR A 116 -5.61 4.22 11.48
C THR A 116 -6.15 4.36 10.07
N LEU A 117 -6.80 3.32 9.56
CA LEU A 117 -7.47 3.33 8.26
C LEU A 117 -8.92 2.88 8.42
N SER A 118 -9.78 3.37 7.54
CA SER A 118 -11.16 2.90 7.46
C SER A 118 -11.73 3.07 6.06
N GLY A 119 -12.76 2.28 5.76
CA GLY A 119 -13.54 2.40 4.54
C GLY A 119 -14.88 1.69 4.69
N THR A 120 -15.80 2.01 3.78
CA THR A 120 -17.13 1.40 3.71
C THR A 120 -17.39 0.95 2.30
N GLN A 121 -18.01 -0.22 2.12
CA GLN A 121 -18.44 -0.70 0.82
C GLN A 121 -19.83 -1.34 0.89
N SER A 122 -20.65 -1.06 -0.11
CA SER A 122 -21.96 -1.70 -0.28
C SER A 122 -21.79 -3.14 -0.78
N VAL A 123 -22.55 -4.05 -0.18
CA VAL A 123 -22.71 -5.44 -0.64
C VAL A 123 -23.98 -5.55 -1.49
N THR A 124 -25.06 -4.92 -1.04
CA THR A 124 -26.34 -4.81 -1.73
C THR A 124 -26.87 -3.37 -1.62
N SER A 125 -28.10 -3.11 -2.08
CA SER A 125 -28.76 -1.81 -1.89
C SER A 125 -29.08 -1.48 -0.42
N THR A 126 -29.21 -2.50 0.44
CA THR A 126 -29.58 -2.34 1.84
C THR A 126 -28.46 -2.73 2.80
N THR A 127 -27.44 -3.46 2.33
CA THR A 127 -26.35 -4.01 3.15
C THR A 127 -25.00 -3.43 2.75
N TRP A 128 -24.20 -3.06 3.74
CA TRP A 128 -22.83 -2.58 3.58
C TRP A 128 -21.93 -3.21 4.63
N TYR A 129 -20.62 -3.06 4.45
CA TYR A 129 -19.66 -3.38 5.49
C TYR A 129 -18.68 -2.23 5.69
N PHE A 130 -18.23 -2.09 6.93
CA PHE A 130 -17.24 -1.12 7.36
C PHE A 130 -15.98 -1.88 7.75
N VAL A 131 -14.83 -1.43 7.22
CA VAL A 131 -13.51 -1.90 7.64
C VAL A 131 -12.84 -0.83 8.47
N ARG A 132 -12.21 -1.25 9.55
CA ARG A 132 -11.31 -0.45 10.37
C ARG A 132 -10.00 -1.19 10.57
N VAL A 133 -8.90 -0.50 10.36
CA VAL A 133 -7.56 -0.97 10.67
C VAL A 133 -6.99 -0.06 11.74
N LYS A 134 -6.67 -0.61 12.91
CA LYS A 134 -5.92 0.09 13.96
C LYS A 134 -4.57 -0.55 14.07
N SER A 135 -3.52 0.21 13.83
CA SER A 135 -2.18 -0.36 13.73
C SER A 135 -1.11 0.65 14.17
N ALA A 136 0.12 0.17 14.28
CA ALA A 136 1.30 0.97 14.50
C ALA A 136 2.44 0.50 13.59
N VAL A 137 3.29 1.43 13.18
CA VAL A 137 4.54 1.12 12.50
C VAL A 137 5.56 0.72 13.57
N ALA A 138 6.05 -0.51 13.49
CA ALA A 138 7.03 -1.02 14.45
C ALA A 138 8.37 -0.28 14.31
N ALA A 139 9.13 -0.23 15.41
CA ALA A 139 10.47 0.32 15.40
C ALA A 139 11.50 -0.70 14.86
N PRO A 140 12.53 -0.27 14.11
CA PRO A 140 12.72 1.09 13.60
C PRO A 140 11.73 1.40 12.47
N ALA A 141 11.20 2.63 12.43
CA ALA A 141 10.34 3.04 11.33
C ALA A 141 11.19 3.40 10.09
N PRO A 142 10.65 3.24 8.87
CA PRO A 142 11.40 3.45 7.64
C PRO A 142 11.70 4.93 7.39
N GLU A 143 12.95 5.26 7.08
CA GLU A 143 13.40 6.59 6.68
C GLU A 143 13.29 6.78 5.15
N THR A 144 13.43 5.70 4.39
CA THR A 144 13.32 5.69 2.92
C THR A 144 12.26 4.70 2.43
N GLU A 145 11.80 4.88 1.19
CA GLU A 145 10.77 4.00 0.59
C GLU A 145 11.28 2.57 0.38
N THR A 146 12.59 2.35 0.38
CA THR A 146 13.25 1.06 0.24
C THR A 146 13.58 0.39 1.57
N ASP A 147 13.43 1.10 2.70
CA ASP A 147 13.69 0.53 4.02
C ASP A 147 12.65 -0.55 4.33
N SER A 148 13.09 -1.59 5.04
CA SER A 148 12.17 -2.58 5.60
C SER A 148 11.18 -1.90 6.53
N SER A 149 9.91 -2.29 6.47
CA SER A 149 8.88 -1.71 7.34
C SER A 149 7.92 -2.78 7.81
N VAL A 150 7.58 -2.75 9.09
CA VAL A 150 6.60 -3.65 9.71
C VAL A 150 5.48 -2.82 10.30
N ILE A 151 4.24 -3.20 9.97
CA ILE A 151 3.02 -2.64 10.55
C ILE A 151 2.31 -3.76 11.29
N GLU A 152 1.99 -3.53 12.56
CA GLU A 152 1.28 -4.49 13.39
C GLU A 152 -0.03 -3.87 13.85
N GLY A 153 -1.09 -4.66 13.89
CA GLY A 153 -2.37 -4.12 14.30
C GLY A 153 -3.51 -5.11 14.28
N GLU A 154 -4.70 -4.54 14.25
CA GLU A 154 -5.96 -5.23 14.22
C GLU A 154 -6.79 -4.76 13.04
N TYR A 155 -7.29 -5.73 12.30
CA TYR A 155 -8.30 -5.58 11.27
C TYR A 155 -9.65 -5.90 11.87
N GLU A 156 -10.61 -5.01 11.65
CA GLU A 156 -12.01 -5.18 12.01
C GLU A 156 -12.87 -4.97 10.76
N LEU A 157 -13.80 -5.89 10.52
CA LEU A 157 -14.87 -5.74 9.55
C LEU A 157 -16.19 -5.96 10.27
N THR A 158 -17.14 -5.03 10.08
CA THR A 158 -18.49 -5.14 10.61
C THR A 158 -19.49 -4.87 9.48
N SER A 159 -20.45 -5.76 9.27
CA SER A 159 -21.57 -5.50 8.36
C SER A 159 -22.69 -4.72 9.04
N GLY A 160 -23.39 -3.91 8.25
CA GLY A 160 -24.61 -3.21 8.63
C GLY A 160 -25.66 -3.34 7.53
N SER A 161 -26.92 -3.18 7.91
CA SER A 161 -28.01 -3.14 6.96
C SER A 161 -29.15 -2.28 7.48
N SER A 162 -29.95 -1.73 6.56
CA SER A 162 -31.18 -1.02 6.88
C SER A 162 -32.35 -1.96 7.23
N GLU A 163 -32.19 -3.27 7.06
CA GLU A 163 -33.20 -4.28 7.41
C GLU A 163 -32.97 -4.82 8.84
N GLU A 164 -34.01 -4.83 9.67
CA GLU A 164 -33.90 -5.25 11.09
C GLU A 164 -33.46 -6.71 11.27
N THR A 165 -33.85 -7.60 10.35
CA THR A 165 -33.56 -9.04 10.43
C THR A 165 -32.30 -9.45 9.66
N SER A 166 -31.48 -8.48 9.26
CA SER A 166 -30.27 -8.74 8.49
C SER A 166 -29.21 -9.50 9.28
N VAL A 167 -28.47 -10.35 8.56
CA VAL A 167 -27.32 -11.07 9.10
C VAL A 167 -26.19 -10.08 9.40
N LYS A 168 -25.61 -10.19 10.61
CA LYS A 168 -24.45 -9.39 11.01
C LYS A 168 -23.19 -10.24 10.94
N CYS A 169 -22.23 -9.79 10.13
CA CYS A 169 -20.88 -10.33 10.06
C CYS A 169 -19.94 -9.43 10.85
N ILE A 170 -19.13 -10.05 11.73
CA ILE A 170 -18.08 -9.36 12.46
C ILE A 170 -16.81 -10.20 12.35
N ILE A 171 -15.75 -9.60 11.82
CA ILE A 171 -14.43 -10.21 11.73
C ILE A 171 -13.47 -9.30 12.49
N GLN A 172 -12.71 -9.86 13.42
CA GLN A 172 -11.65 -9.16 14.13
C GLN A 172 -10.42 -10.06 14.16
N ARG A 173 -9.31 -9.60 13.59
CA ARG A 173 -8.06 -10.37 13.51
C ARG A 173 -6.86 -9.46 13.71
N LYS A 174 -5.87 -9.96 14.45
CA LYS A 174 -4.54 -9.35 14.47
C LYS A 174 -3.81 -9.65 13.17
N PHE A 175 -3.01 -8.72 12.72
CA PHE A 175 -2.19 -8.89 11.53
C PHE A 175 -0.79 -8.27 11.71
N THR A 176 0.12 -8.75 10.88
CA THR A 176 1.41 -8.13 10.60
C THR A 176 1.47 -7.87 9.09
N ALA A 177 1.93 -6.69 8.70
CA ALA A 177 2.16 -6.33 7.31
C ALA A 177 3.62 -5.95 7.12
N THR A 178 4.29 -6.54 6.13
CA THR A 178 5.73 -6.33 5.90
C THR A 178 6.01 -5.81 4.50
N ARG A 179 6.91 -4.85 4.40
CA ARG A 179 7.51 -4.35 3.16
C ARG A 179 9.00 -4.66 3.17
#